data_AF-A0A173W0B1-F1
#
_entry.id   AF-A0A173W0B1-F1
#
_cell.length_a   1.000
_cell.length_b   1.000
_cell.length_c   1.000
_cell.angle_alpha   90.00
_cell.angle_beta   90.00
_cell.angle_gamma   90.00
#
_symmetry.space_group_name_H-M   'P 1'
#
loop_
_entity.id
_entity.type
_entity.pdbx_description
1 polymer ?
#
loop_
_entity_poly.entity_id
_entity_poly.type
_entity_poly.pdbx_seq_one_letter_code
_entity_poly.pdbx_strand_id
1 'polypeptide(L)'
;MNRLKDLRLKMGLSQQALADKLNVSQQTICKYENNTNEPNIDMLEAMADIFDVSVDYLIGYSSCAHKVEEVSETALNEDELAFLKKYRSINPSSRALVQQFMDEFLRLSGE
;
A
#
# COMPACT_ATOMS: atom_id res chain seq x y z
N MET A 1 -1.61 -3.27 -19.13
CA MET A 1 -1.89 -2.48 -17.92
C MET A 1 -0.60 -2.34 -17.17
N ASN A 2 -0.17 -1.12 -16.85
CA ASN A 2 1.07 -0.86 -16.14
C ASN A 2 0.72 -0.14 -14.83
N ARG A 3 0.89 -0.83 -13.70
CA ARG A 3 0.51 -0.31 -12.38
C ARG A 3 1.27 0.96 -12.00
N LEU A 4 2.50 1.17 -12.50
CA LEU A 4 3.25 2.41 -12.34
C LEU A 4 2.48 3.61 -12.91
N LYS A 5 1.95 3.47 -14.13
CA LYS A 5 1.18 4.52 -14.79
C LYS A 5 -0.12 4.82 -14.03
N ASP A 6 -0.80 3.77 -13.58
CA ASP A 6 -2.06 3.91 -12.85
C ASP A 6 -1.86 4.60 -11.50
N LEU A 7 -0.82 4.21 -10.74
CA LEU A 7 -0.45 4.83 -9.47
C LEU A 7 -0.03 6.30 -9.66
N ARG A 8 0.79 6.59 -10.67
CA ARG A 8 1.19 7.96 -11.00
C ARG A 8 -0.03 8.85 -11.28
N LEU A 9 -0.98 8.35 -12.08
CA LEU A 9 -2.20 9.08 -12.41
C LEU A 9 -3.13 9.27 -11.19
N LYS A 10 -3.25 8.25 -10.32
CA LYS A 10 -4.01 8.36 -9.06
C LYS A 10 -3.47 9.44 -8.13
N MET A 11 -2.14 9.63 -8.09
CA MET A 11 -1.52 10.73 -7.34
C MET A 11 -1.55 12.09 -8.08
N GLY A 12 -2.11 12.17 -9.29
CA GLY A 12 -2.15 13.39 -10.09
C GLY A 12 -0.78 13.85 -10.63
N LEU A 13 0.19 12.95 -10.71
CA LEU A 13 1.55 13.28 -11.14
C LEU A 13 1.69 13.21 -12.67
N SER A 14 2.44 14.14 -13.26
CA SER A 14 2.93 14.01 -14.64
C SER A 14 4.15 13.07 -14.69
N GLN A 15 4.50 12.56 -15.87
CA GLN A 15 5.74 11.76 -16.02
C GLN A 15 6.98 12.55 -15.57
N GLN A 16 7.01 13.86 -15.84
CA GLN A 16 8.10 14.74 -15.39
C GLN A 16 8.12 14.84 -13.86
N ALA A 17 6.96 15.08 -13.23
CA ALA A 17 6.89 15.22 -11.77
C ALA A 17 7.33 13.95 -11.02
N LEU A 18 7.02 12.77 -11.57
CA LEU A 18 7.52 11.50 -11.01
C LEU A 18 9.02 11.33 -11.26
N ALA A 19 9.50 11.72 -12.45
CA ALA A 19 10.92 11.66 -12.78
C ALA A 19 11.77 12.54 -11.85
N ASP A 20 11.27 13.75 -11.53
CA ASP A 20 11.90 14.69 -10.60
C ASP A 20 12.00 14.10 -9.19
N LYS A 21 10.94 13.41 -8.72
CA LYS A 21 10.92 12.72 -7.41
C LYS A 21 11.92 11.56 -7.34
N LEU A 22 12.12 10.86 -8.44
CA LEU A 22 13.00 9.69 -8.54
C LEU A 22 14.42 10.05 -9.01
N ASN A 23 14.69 11.34 -9.25
CA ASN A 23 15.96 11.84 -9.80
C ASN A 23 16.39 11.12 -11.09
N VAL A 24 15.44 10.92 -12.01
CA VAL A 24 15.66 10.32 -13.34
C VAL A 24 15.11 11.23 -14.44
N SER A 25 15.36 10.87 -15.71
CA SER A 25 14.76 11.59 -16.83
C SER A 25 13.28 11.23 -17.02
N GLN A 26 12.49 12.15 -17.57
CA GLN A 26 11.11 11.86 -18.00
C GLN A 26 11.05 10.68 -18.99
N GLN A 27 12.05 10.57 -19.88
CA GLN A 27 12.15 9.45 -20.81
C GLN A 27 12.32 8.11 -20.07
N THR A 28 13.02 8.10 -18.94
CA THR A 28 13.16 6.90 -18.10
C THR A 28 11.79 6.43 -17.60
N ILE A 29 10.96 7.35 -17.07
CA ILE A 29 9.59 7.03 -16.65
C ILE A 29 8.74 6.55 -17.82
N CYS A 30 8.84 7.22 -18.97
CA CYS A 30 8.13 6.79 -20.18
C CYS A 30 8.53 5.36 -20.61
N LYS A 31 9.82 5.01 -20.51
CA LYS A 31 10.29 3.65 -20.81
C LYS A 31 9.76 2.62 -19.83
N TYR A 32 9.74 2.93 -18.54
CA TYR A 32 9.15 2.07 -17.51
C TYR A 32 7.65 1.85 -17.75
N GLU A 33 6.90 2.91 -18.04
CA GLU A 33 5.45 2.82 -18.29
C GLU A 33 5.11 2.00 -19.55
N ASN A 34 6.03 1.94 -20.52
CA ASN A 34 5.87 1.21 -21.76
C ASN A 34 6.59 -0.15 -21.78
N ASN A 35 7.17 -0.59 -20.64
CA ASN A 35 7.93 -1.84 -20.51
C ASN A 35 9.08 -1.98 -21.52
N THR A 36 9.65 -0.86 -21.98
CA THR A 36 10.82 -0.87 -22.88
C THR A 36 12.15 -0.83 -22.13
N ASN A 37 12.08 -0.59 -20.81
CA ASN A 37 13.17 -0.75 -19.87
C ASN A 37 12.58 -1.18 -18.54
N GLU A 38 13.34 -1.95 -17.75
CA GLU A 38 12.92 -2.38 -16.42
C GLU A 38 13.64 -1.53 -15.35
N PRO A 39 12.93 -1.09 -14.28
CA PRO A 39 13.56 -0.48 -13.13
C PRO A 39 14.41 -1.51 -12.37
N ASN A 40 15.53 -1.07 -11.78
CA ASN A 40 16.30 -1.90 -10.86
C ASN A 40 15.60 -1.95 -9.48
N ILE A 41 16.14 -2.76 -8.57
CA ILE A 41 15.57 -2.95 -7.22
C ILE A 41 15.46 -1.61 -6.48
N ASP A 42 16.52 -0.80 -6.44
CA ASP A 42 16.50 0.51 -5.77
C ASP A 42 15.38 1.43 -6.30
N MET A 43 15.14 1.40 -7.62
CA MET A 43 14.08 2.19 -8.25
C MET A 43 12.69 1.64 -7.93
N LEU A 44 12.54 0.31 -7.85
CA LEU A 44 11.29 -0.34 -7.43
C LEU A 44 10.96 -0.01 -5.97
N GLU A 45 11.95 -0.04 -5.07
CA GLU A 45 11.80 0.37 -3.67
C GLU A 45 11.39 1.83 -3.56
N ALA A 46 12.10 2.74 -4.24
CA ALA A 46 11.76 4.16 -4.24
C ALA A 46 10.35 4.45 -4.79
N MET A 47 9.93 3.73 -5.84
CA MET A 47 8.57 3.84 -6.36
C MET A 47 7.53 3.31 -5.35
N ALA A 48 7.77 2.14 -4.76
CA ALA A 48 6.93 1.56 -3.72
C ALA A 48 6.76 2.52 -2.52
N ASP A 49 7.82 3.22 -2.13
CA ASP A 49 7.78 4.26 -1.10
C ASP A 49 6.95 5.48 -1.49
N ILE A 50 7.12 6.00 -2.71
CA ILE A 50 6.36 7.16 -3.20
C ILE A 50 4.86 6.86 -3.27
N PHE A 51 4.50 5.65 -3.71
CA PHE A 51 3.12 5.25 -3.91
C PHE A 51 2.47 4.61 -2.68
N ASP A 52 3.26 4.39 -1.62
CA ASP A 52 2.86 3.69 -0.42
C ASP A 52 2.24 2.30 -0.70
N VAL A 53 2.95 1.51 -1.50
CA VAL A 53 2.55 0.15 -1.88
C VAL A 53 3.70 -0.84 -1.76
N SER A 54 3.41 -2.14 -1.77
CA SER A 54 4.46 -3.17 -1.88
C SER A 54 5.08 -3.22 -3.29
N VAL A 55 6.33 -3.67 -3.40
CA VAL A 55 6.97 -3.91 -4.70
C VAL A 55 6.21 -4.99 -5.48
N ASP A 56 5.75 -6.05 -4.81
CA ASP A 56 4.88 -7.08 -5.38
C ASP A 56 3.62 -6.50 -6.01
N TYR A 57 3.00 -5.51 -5.37
CA TYR A 57 1.92 -4.77 -5.99
C TYR A 57 2.41 -3.92 -7.13
N LEU A 58 3.51 -3.19 -7.03
CA LEU A 58 3.99 -2.35 -8.13
C LEU A 58 4.23 -3.15 -9.42
N ILE A 59 4.79 -4.36 -9.31
CA ILE A 59 5.18 -5.18 -10.47
C ILE A 59 4.09 -6.12 -11.01
N GLY A 60 2.94 -6.20 -10.35
CA GLY A 60 1.85 -7.07 -10.82
C GLY A 60 1.73 -8.43 -10.12
N TYR A 61 2.60 -8.74 -9.15
CA TYR A 61 2.69 -10.07 -8.52
C TYR A 61 1.61 -10.29 -7.45
N SER A 62 1.22 -9.25 -6.70
CA SER A 62 0.18 -9.32 -5.66
C SER A 62 -1.02 -8.43 -5.98
N SER A 63 -2.24 -8.79 -5.59
CA SER A 63 -3.40 -7.88 -5.61
C SER A 63 -3.45 -6.96 -4.39
N CYS A 64 -2.74 -7.30 -3.32
CA CYS A 64 -2.67 -6.52 -2.09
C CYS A 64 -1.73 -5.33 -2.28
N ALA A 65 -2.29 -4.12 -2.32
CA ALA A 65 -1.52 -2.89 -2.49
C ALA A 65 -0.66 -2.57 -1.26
N HIS A 66 -1.11 -2.95 -0.07
CA HIS A 66 -0.50 -2.56 1.18
C HIS A 66 0.92 -3.13 1.30
N LYS A 67 1.84 -2.32 1.84
CA LYS A 67 3.14 -2.78 2.26
C LYS A 67 2.97 -3.84 3.35
N VAL A 68 3.82 -4.85 3.33
CA VAL A 68 3.91 -5.75 4.50
C VAL A 68 4.55 -4.91 5.59
N GLU A 69 3.74 -4.40 6.51
CA GLU A 69 4.27 -3.71 7.68
C GLU A 69 4.98 -4.71 8.59
N GLU A 70 6.11 -4.28 9.17
CA GLU A 70 6.82 -5.07 10.18
C GLU A 70 6.00 -5.05 11.48
N VAL A 71 4.99 -5.92 11.56
CA VAL A 71 4.17 -6.08 12.76
C VAL A 71 4.93 -6.97 13.75
N SER A 72 5.32 -6.41 14.89
CA SER A 72 5.67 -7.23 16.07
C SER A 72 4.38 -7.58 16.80
N GLU A 73 4.32 -8.75 17.46
CA GLU A 73 3.11 -9.24 18.16
C GLU A 73 2.47 -8.22 19.12
N THR A 74 3.23 -7.22 19.59
CA THR A 74 2.77 -6.25 20.59
C THR A 74 2.85 -4.78 20.15
N ALA A 75 3.47 -4.49 19.00
CA ALA A 75 3.56 -3.14 18.47
C ALA A 75 2.37 -2.88 17.55
N LEU A 76 1.69 -1.75 17.77
CA LEU A 76 0.59 -1.31 16.91
C LEU A 76 1.11 -0.28 15.92
N ASN A 77 0.79 -0.44 14.65
CA ASN A 77 0.99 0.61 13.66
C ASN A 77 0.02 1.78 13.87
N GLU A 78 0.13 2.83 13.05
CA GLU A 78 -0.70 4.03 13.19
C GLU A 78 -2.20 3.74 13.01
N ASP A 79 -2.55 2.88 12.06
CA ASP A 79 -3.93 2.52 11.73
C ASP A 79 -4.57 1.65 12.82
N GLU A 80 -3.85 0.62 13.29
CA GLU A 80 -4.22 -0.25 14.40
C GLU A 80 -4.41 0.55 15.69
N LEU A 81 -3.50 1.48 15.99
CA LEU A 81 -3.62 2.36 17.14
C LEU A 81 -4.83 3.30 17.01
N ALA A 82 -5.07 3.85 15.82
CA ALA A 82 -6.24 4.70 15.56
C ALA A 82 -7.54 3.92 15.72
N PHE A 83 -7.60 2.69 15.22
CA PHE A 83 -8.72 1.77 15.41
C PHE A 83 -8.95 1.49 16.89
N LEU A 84 -7.89 1.10 17.63
CA LEU A 84 -7.99 0.77 19.05
C LEU A 84 -8.44 1.96 19.91
N LYS A 85 -8.00 3.19 19.58
CA LYS A 85 -8.50 4.42 20.24
C LYS A 85 -10.00 4.59 20.04
N LYS A 86 -10.52 4.39 18.81
CA LYS A 86 -11.96 4.45 18.52
C LYS A 86 -12.70 3.35 19.29
N TYR A 87 -12.20 2.12 19.25
CA TYR A 87 -12.76 0.98 20.00
C TYR A 87 -12.83 1.26 21.51
N ARG A 88 -11.79 1.87 22.09
CA ARG A 88 -11.77 2.28 23.52
C ARG A 88 -12.69 3.45 23.85
N SER A 89 -13.22 4.19 22.87
CA SER A 89 -14.13 5.32 23.09
C SER A 89 -15.62 4.92 23.11
N ILE A 90 -15.96 3.77 22.53
CA ILE A 90 -17.35 3.28 22.46
C ILE A 90 -17.73 2.49 23.73
N ASN A 91 -19.04 2.36 23.98
CA ASN A 91 -19.58 1.66 25.15
C ASN A 91 -19.37 0.13 25.10
N PRO A 92 -19.46 -0.58 26.24
CA PRO A 92 -19.20 -2.02 26.30
C PRO A 92 -20.08 -2.88 25.37
N SER A 93 -21.35 -2.52 25.17
CA SER A 93 -22.26 -3.27 24.29
C SER A 93 -21.85 -3.16 22.83
N SER A 94 -21.47 -1.96 22.38
CA SER A 94 -20.93 -1.75 21.03
C SER A 94 -19.61 -2.48 20.83
N ARG A 95 -18.74 -2.54 21.85
CA ARG A 95 -17.50 -3.33 21.79
C ARG A 95 -17.77 -4.82 21.64
N ALA A 96 -18.75 -5.34 22.37
CA ALA A 96 -19.15 -6.75 22.26
C ALA A 96 -19.68 -7.09 20.86
N LEU A 97 -20.42 -6.18 20.22
CA LEU A 97 -20.87 -6.36 18.84
C LEU A 97 -19.70 -6.39 17.86
N VAL A 98 -18.73 -5.48 18.01
CA VAL A 98 -17.50 -5.49 17.19
C VAL A 98 -16.74 -6.81 17.39
N GLN A 99 -16.65 -7.30 18.63
CA GLN A 99 -16.00 -8.59 18.90
C GLN A 99 -16.74 -9.75 18.21
N GLN A 100 -18.06 -9.82 18.35
CA GLN A 100 -18.87 -10.85 17.70
C GLN A 100 -18.73 -10.83 16.18
N PHE A 101 -18.70 -9.63 15.59
CA PHE A 101 -18.48 -9.49 14.15
C PHE A 101 -17.10 -10.01 13.74
N MET A 102 -16.05 -9.68 14.49
CA MET A 102 -14.70 -10.16 14.22
C MET A 102 -14.61 -11.68 14.35
N ASP A 103 -15.18 -12.26 15.40
CA ASP A 103 -15.17 -13.71 15.64
C ASP A 103 -15.90 -14.46 14.50
N GLU A 104 -17.05 -13.92 14.05
CA GLU A 104 -17.81 -14.49 12.93
C GLU A 104 -17.06 -14.32 11.59
N PHE A 105 -16.41 -13.18 11.38
CA PHE A 105 -15.61 -12.94 10.18
C PHE A 105 -14.47 -13.95 10.05
N LEU A 106 -13.69 -14.16 11.12
CA LEU A 106 -12.58 -15.12 11.13
C LEU A 106 -13.08 -16.55 10.86
N ARG A 107 -14.20 -16.92 11.48
CA ARG A 107 -14.85 -18.21 11.23
C ARG A 107 -15.23 -18.42 9.76
N LEU A 108 -15.62 -17.36 9.06
CA LEU A 108 -16.04 -17.40 7.65
C LEU A 108 -14.86 -17.26 6.67
N SER A 109 -13.80 -16.53 7.03
CA SER A 109 -12.63 -16.32 6.18
C SER A 109 -11.67 -17.52 6.17
N GLY A 110 -11.77 -18.42 7.15
CA GLY A 110 -10.89 -19.60 7.24
C GLY A 110 -9.47 -19.28 7.70
N GLU A 111 -9.30 -18.11 8.32
CA GLU A 111 -8.08 -17.69 9.04
C GLU A 111 -8.13 -18.11 10.51
#